data_AF-A0A414D8N3-F1
#
_entry.id   AF-A0A414D8N3-F1
#
_cell.length_a   1.000
_cell.length_b   1.000
_cell.length_c   1.000
_cell.angle_alpha   90.00
_cell.angle_beta   90.00
_cell.angle_gamma   90.00
#
_symmetry.space_group_name_H-M   'P 1'
#
loop_
_entity.id
_entity.type
_entity.pdbx_description
1 polymer ?
#
loop_
_entity_poly.entity_id
_entity_poly.type
_entity_poly.pdbx_seq_one_letter_code
_entity_poly.pdbx_strand_id
1 'polypeptide(L)'
;MSSKWKYFVKKYQNFCIASGIVGFLLAPFLWPFFLAILVNTLSLTVPVLLVYLVIRQLKKRPEGAEKETFKEVAENRKEKAEVPEEQSLKRAAPVVKAPKQEQTVKKKMEKERSPSVSEELNEAEKVARNWYIMEGREKFHHISMKLASEGVNSFSIGKDGLCSIRTEKGFRRVAAIRDFPAQKMLVIKKELEKEGIYYVKLSGRYMWVTRRE
;
A
#
# COMPACT_ATOMS: atom_id res chain seq x y z
N MET A 1 -11.90 -2.73 -54.37
CA MET A 1 -10.91 -3.74 -53.89
C MET A 1 -10.73 -4.82 -54.95
N SER A 2 -9.50 -5.00 -55.42
CA SER A 2 -9.13 -5.97 -56.47
C SER A 2 -9.61 -7.39 -56.15
N SER A 3 -10.16 -8.10 -57.14
CA SER A 3 -10.65 -9.48 -57.01
C SER A 3 -9.59 -10.45 -56.46
N LYS A 4 -8.30 -10.13 -56.66
CA LYS A 4 -7.15 -10.88 -56.13
C LYS A 4 -7.06 -10.82 -54.60
N TRP A 5 -7.41 -9.67 -54.00
CA TRP A 5 -7.43 -9.51 -52.54
C TRP A 5 -8.52 -10.36 -51.89
N LYS A 6 -9.70 -10.45 -52.52
CA LYS A 6 -10.79 -11.29 -52.02
C LYS A 6 -10.41 -12.78 -52.03
N TYR A 7 -9.71 -13.24 -53.08
CA TYR A 7 -9.22 -14.61 -53.17
C TYR A 7 -8.12 -14.92 -52.14
N PHE A 8 -7.19 -13.97 -51.93
CA PHE A 8 -6.13 -14.10 -50.94
C PHE A 8 -6.69 -14.18 -49.51
N VAL A 9 -7.59 -13.26 -49.15
CA VAL A 9 -8.25 -13.27 -47.82
C VAL A 9 -9.04 -14.56 -47.63
N LYS A 10 -9.75 -15.06 -48.65
CA LYS A 10 -10.50 -16.33 -48.55
C LYS A 10 -9.58 -17.55 -48.40
N LYS A 11 -8.40 -17.54 -49.02
CA LYS A 11 -7.40 -18.62 -48.91
C LYS A 11 -6.75 -18.68 -47.51
N TYR A 12 -6.50 -17.53 -46.89
CA TYR A 12 -5.88 -17.43 -45.57
C TYR A 12 -6.86 -17.14 -44.44
N GLN A 13 -8.17 -17.18 -44.70
CA GLN A 13 -9.21 -16.84 -43.72
C GLN A 13 -9.07 -17.66 -42.43
N ASN A 14 -8.88 -18.96 -42.56
CA ASN A 14 -8.71 -19.85 -41.40
C ASN A 14 -7.42 -19.54 -40.62
N PHE A 15 -6.33 -19.16 -41.31
CA PHE A 15 -5.09 -18.74 -40.66
C PHE A 15 -5.24 -17.40 -39.94
N CYS A 16 -5.94 -16.43 -40.53
CA CYS A 16 -6.25 -15.15 -39.89
C CYS A 16 -7.13 -15.33 -38.65
N ILE A 17 -8.14 -16.22 -38.72
CA ILE A 17 -9.00 -16.54 -37.58
C ILE A 17 -8.19 -17.25 -36.48
N ALA A 18 -7.38 -18.25 -36.83
CA ALA A 18 -6.53 -18.96 -35.86
C ALA A 18 -5.51 -18.02 -35.20
N SER A 19 -4.81 -17.20 -36.00
CA SER A 19 -3.89 -16.18 -35.51
C SER A 19 -4.60 -15.13 -34.65
N GLY A 20 -5.83 -14.77 -34.99
CA GLY A 20 -6.65 -13.84 -34.21
C GLY A 20 -7.03 -14.41 -32.85
N ILE A 21 -7.44 -15.68 -32.78
CA ILE A 21 -7.78 -16.36 -31.53
C ILE A 21 -6.53 -16.50 -30.65
N VAL A 22 -5.40 -16.95 -31.22
CA VAL A 22 -4.13 -17.04 -30.49
C VAL A 22 -3.71 -15.66 -29.98
N GLY A 23 -3.79 -14.63 -30.82
CA GLY A 23 -3.51 -13.25 -30.43
C GLY A 23 -4.42 -12.75 -29.31
N PHE A 24 -5.72 -13.07 -29.35
CA PHE A 24 -6.69 -12.70 -28.32
C PHE A 24 -6.44 -13.43 -27.00
N LEU A 25 -6.07 -14.71 -27.05
CA LEU A 25 -5.70 -15.49 -25.86
C LEU A 25 -4.39 -14.97 -25.23
N LEU A 26 -3.44 -14.51 -26.05
CA LEU A 26 -2.17 -13.95 -25.58
C LEU A 26 -2.27 -12.47 -25.19
N ALA A 27 -3.27 -11.73 -25.70
CA ALA A 27 -3.50 -10.32 -25.40
C ALA A 27 -3.51 -10.00 -23.90
N PRO A 28 -4.24 -10.70 -23.00
CA PRO A 28 -4.22 -10.38 -21.57
C PRO A 28 -2.85 -10.58 -20.93
N PHE A 29 -2.02 -11.47 -21.45
CA PHE A 29 -0.67 -11.71 -20.93
C PHE A 29 0.35 -10.69 -21.47
N LEU A 30 0.18 -10.26 -22.72
CA LEU A 30 1.06 -9.28 -23.37
C LEU A 30 0.70 -7.83 -23.02
N TRP A 31 -0.55 -7.57 -22.68
CA TRP A 31 -1.07 -6.22 -22.38
C TRP A 31 -0.31 -5.49 -21.27
N PRO A 32 0.02 -6.12 -20.12
CA PRO A 32 0.84 -5.48 -19.09
C PRO A 32 2.24 -5.11 -19.58
N PHE A 33 2.86 -5.91 -20.46
CA PHE A 33 4.18 -5.60 -21.02
C PHE A 33 4.11 -4.43 -21.99
N PHE A 34 3.10 -4.37 -22.87
CA PHE A 34 2.89 -3.22 -23.74
C PHE A 34 2.63 -1.94 -22.95
N LEU A 35 1.80 -2.00 -21.91
CA LEU A 35 1.56 -0.87 -21.01
C LEU A 35 2.83 -0.44 -20.29
N ALA A 36 3.64 -1.39 -19.78
CA ALA A 36 4.90 -1.08 -19.14
C ALA A 36 5.88 -0.38 -20.10
N ILE A 37 6.01 -0.89 -21.33
CA ILE A 37 6.86 -0.27 -22.36
C ILE A 37 6.33 1.11 -22.73
N LEU A 38 5.01 1.27 -22.91
CA LEU A 38 4.39 2.53 -23.27
C LEU A 38 4.57 3.59 -22.18
N VAL A 39 4.28 3.23 -20.92
CA VAL A 39 4.46 4.13 -19.76
C VAL A 39 5.93 4.45 -19.56
N ASN A 40 6.83 3.49 -19.70
CA ASN A 40 8.26 3.72 -19.53
C ASN A 40 8.82 4.61 -20.65
N THR A 41 8.44 4.38 -21.91
CA THR A 41 8.85 5.23 -23.04
C THR A 41 8.31 6.65 -22.90
N LEU A 42 7.05 6.84 -22.51
CA LEU A 42 6.45 8.15 -22.20
C LEU A 42 7.14 8.82 -21.02
N SER A 43 7.38 8.07 -19.95
CA SER A 43 8.04 8.55 -18.74
C SER A 43 9.51 8.91 -18.98
N LEU A 44 10.15 8.36 -20.00
CA LEU A 44 11.53 8.67 -20.36
C LEU A 44 11.61 9.80 -21.40
N THR A 45 10.62 9.90 -22.30
CA THR A 45 10.55 11.01 -23.26
C THR A 45 10.32 12.36 -22.57
N VAL A 46 9.52 12.42 -21.50
CA VAL A 46 9.24 13.68 -20.79
C VAL A 46 10.51 14.30 -20.14
N PRO A 47 11.29 13.57 -19.32
CA PRO A 47 12.56 14.06 -18.78
C PRO A 47 13.60 14.37 -19.86
N VAL A 48 13.72 13.52 -20.90
CA VAL A 48 14.65 13.75 -22.01
C VAL A 48 14.29 15.03 -22.76
N LEU A 49 13.00 15.30 -23.00
CA LEU A 49 12.55 16.52 -23.64
C LEU A 49 12.78 17.75 -22.76
N LEU A 50 12.57 17.64 -21.44
CA LEU A 50 12.89 18.71 -20.48
C LEU A 50 14.39 19.05 -20.49
N VAL A 51 15.26 18.05 -20.40
CA VAL A 51 16.72 18.23 -20.45
C VAL A 51 17.13 18.81 -21.81
N TYR A 52 16.55 18.31 -22.90
CA TYR A 52 16.78 18.85 -24.24
C TYR A 52 16.36 20.32 -24.35
N LEU A 53 15.21 20.70 -23.77
CA LEU A 53 14.77 22.10 -23.73
C LEU A 53 15.69 22.96 -22.88
N VAL A 54 16.15 22.49 -21.71
CA VAL A 54 17.12 23.23 -20.87
C VAL A 54 18.44 23.42 -21.61
N ILE A 55 19.00 22.37 -22.22
CA ILE A 55 20.22 22.48 -23.04
C ILE A 55 19.99 23.42 -24.22
N ARG A 56 18.83 23.38 -24.88
CA ARG A 56 18.50 24.29 -25.97
C ARG A 56 18.36 25.74 -25.50
N GLN A 57 17.81 25.98 -24.31
CA GLN A 57 17.73 27.32 -23.70
C GLN A 57 19.12 27.84 -23.31
N LEU A 58 19.97 26.98 -22.74
CA LEU A 58 21.36 27.31 -22.41
C LEU A 58 22.22 27.51 -23.66
N LYS A 59 21.96 26.76 -24.73
CA LYS A 59 22.60 26.90 -26.05
C LYS A 59 22.02 28.06 -26.88
N LYS A 60 20.84 28.59 -26.52
CA LYS A 60 20.36 29.89 -26.97
C LYS A 60 20.92 31.05 -26.14
N ARG A 61 21.53 30.78 -24.98
CA ARG A 61 22.17 31.75 -24.09
C ARG A 61 23.71 31.89 -24.16
N PRO A 62 24.49 31.31 -25.10
CA PRO A 62 25.88 31.66 -25.26
C PRO A 62 26.01 32.57 -26.49
N GLU A 63 25.72 33.84 -26.28
CA GLU A 63 26.39 34.97 -26.93
C GLU A 63 25.96 36.22 -26.16
N GLY A 64 26.74 36.56 -25.13
CA GLY A 64 26.59 37.81 -24.39
C GLY A 64 26.13 37.68 -22.94
N ALA A 65 27.00 37.16 -22.06
CA ALA A 65 27.09 37.55 -20.65
C ALA A 65 28.34 36.93 -20.04
N GLU A 66 29.51 37.43 -20.44
CA GLU A 66 30.70 37.31 -19.61
C GLU A 66 30.56 38.26 -18.42
N LYS A 67 30.91 37.73 -17.23
CA LYS A 67 31.34 38.43 -16.02
C LYS A 67 30.27 39.29 -15.35
N GLU A 68 29.75 38.85 -14.18
CA GLU A 68 29.89 39.60 -12.93
C GLU A 68 29.84 38.64 -11.71
N THR A 69 30.87 38.80 -10.87
CA THR A 69 30.90 38.60 -9.41
C THR A 69 30.63 37.23 -8.79
N PHE A 70 31.67 36.39 -8.84
CA PHE A 70 32.17 35.74 -7.63
C PHE A 70 32.71 36.83 -6.68
N LYS A 71 31.92 37.25 -5.68
CA LYS A 71 32.37 37.91 -4.43
C LYS A 71 31.16 38.18 -3.53
N GLU A 72 30.81 37.21 -2.68
CA GLU A 72 30.28 37.47 -1.33
C GLU A 72 30.24 36.16 -0.50
N VAL A 73 31.40 35.71 -0.06
CA VAL A 73 31.52 34.84 1.13
C VAL A 73 32.69 35.40 1.92
N ALA A 74 32.44 36.36 2.81
CA ALA A 74 33.28 36.68 3.96
C ALA A 74 32.70 37.88 4.74
N GLU A 75 31.59 37.68 5.46
CA GLU A 75 31.33 38.51 6.64
C GLU A 75 30.64 37.68 7.72
N ASN A 76 31.44 36.94 8.48
CA ASN A 76 31.26 36.85 9.92
C ASN A 76 32.46 36.12 10.55
N ARG A 77 32.92 36.68 11.68
CA ARG A 77 33.84 36.10 12.68
C ARG A 77 35.33 36.01 12.31
N LYS A 78 36.10 37.01 12.77
CA LYS A 78 36.97 36.93 13.97
C LYS A 78 38.16 37.88 13.86
N GLU A 79 38.20 38.86 14.74
CA GLU A 79 39.41 39.59 15.10
C GLU A 79 40.14 38.83 16.23
N LYS A 80 41.45 38.65 16.05
CA LYS A 80 42.51 38.19 16.99
C LYS A 80 42.59 39.13 18.21
N ALA A 81 43.29 38.91 19.33
CA ALA A 81 44.10 37.88 20.01
C ALA A 81 44.35 38.47 21.45
N GLU A 82 44.49 37.72 22.54
CA GLU A 82 45.73 37.33 23.27
C GLU A 82 45.27 36.73 24.64
N VAL A 83 45.52 35.45 25.02
CA VAL A 83 46.63 34.85 25.84
C VAL A 83 46.62 35.28 27.35
N PRO A 84 47.00 34.47 28.40
CA PRO A 84 47.14 33.00 28.63
C PRO A 84 46.55 32.45 29.98
N GLU A 85 46.89 31.19 30.33
CA GLU A 85 46.84 30.46 31.64
C GLU A 85 45.55 29.69 31.98
N GLU A 86 45.53 28.47 32.53
CA GLU A 86 46.53 27.52 33.04
C GLU A 86 45.86 26.11 33.12
N GLN A 87 46.66 25.03 33.03
CA GLN A 87 46.55 23.71 33.73
C GLN A 87 45.16 23.06 34.01
N SER A 88 44.84 21.78 33.80
CA SER A 88 45.55 20.49 33.88
C SER A 88 44.53 19.38 33.49
N LEU A 89 44.81 18.49 32.53
CA LEU A 89 45.29 17.10 32.65
C LEU A 89 44.40 16.04 33.40
N LYS A 90 44.02 15.00 32.63
CA LYS A 90 43.75 13.56 32.97
C LYS A 90 42.35 13.20 33.54
N ARG A 91 41.47 12.44 32.85
CA ARG A 91 41.51 11.05 32.31
C ARG A 91 41.45 9.96 33.41
N ALA A 92 40.31 9.26 33.50
CA ALA A 92 40.15 7.78 33.51
C ALA A 92 38.89 7.32 34.29
N ALA A 93 38.06 6.49 33.66
CA ALA A 93 37.11 5.55 34.28
C ALA A 93 37.90 4.33 34.87
N PRO A 94 37.32 3.21 35.41
CA PRO A 94 35.93 2.70 35.38
C PRO A 94 35.47 1.86 36.64
N VAL A 95 34.29 1.18 36.52
CA VAL A 95 33.93 -0.19 37.02
C VAL A 95 32.88 -0.40 38.16
N VAL A 96 31.66 -0.81 37.73
CA VAL A 96 30.81 -1.99 38.12
C VAL A 96 30.01 -2.03 39.45
N LYS A 97 28.67 -2.19 39.37
CA LYS A 97 27.82 -3.36 39.81
C LYS A 97 26.32 -3.00 39.97
N ALA A 98 25.44 -3.81 39.36
CA ALA A 98 23.99 -3.94 39.66
C ALA A 98 23.80 -4.96 40.84
N PRO A 99 22.61 -5.27 41.44
CA PRO A 99 21.22 -5.17 40.90
C PRO A 99 20.02 -4.94 41.88
N LYS A 100 18.80 -4.90 41.28
CA LYS A 100 17.44 -5.32 41.75
C LYS A 100 16.40 -4.31 42.34
N GLN A 101 15.16 -4.55 41.88
CA GLN A 101 13.80 -4.20 42.35
C GLN A 101 13.29 -2.76 42.16
N GLU A 102 12.00 -2.45 42.06
CA GLU A 102 10.76 -3.04 41.51
C GLU A 102 9.71 -1.95 41.81
N GLN A 103 8.88 -1.58 40.83
CA GLN A 103 7.67 -0.74 40.96
C GLN A 103 7.79 0.65 41.61
N THR A 104 7.67 1.69 40.77
CA THR A 104 6.62 2.72 40.79
C THR A 104 7.13 3.95 40.04
N VAL A 105 6.45 4.32 38.96
CA VAL A 105 6.08 5.69 38.56
C VAL A 105 5.46 5.54 37.17
N LYS A 106 4.14 5.34 37.17
CA LYS A 106 3.30 5.85 36.09
C LYS A 106 3.53 7.35 36.04
N LYS A 107 3.84 7.90 34.85
CA LYS A 107 3.31 9.13 34.24
C LYS A 107 4.35 9.71 33.29
N LYS A 108 3.86 10.19 32.13
CA LYS A 108 4.57 10.80 30.99
C LYS A 108 5.24 9.83 30.01
N MET A 109 4.40 9.15 29.24
CA MET A 109 4.66 9.06 27.80
C MET A 109 3.33 9.28 27.05
N GLU A 110 2.69 10.42 27.35
CA GLU A 110 1.74 11.04 26.44
C GLU A 110 2.61 11.78 25.41
N LYS A 111 3.18 11.00 24.49
CA LYS A 111 3.95 11.51 23.37
C LYS A 111 2.93 11.89 22.32
N GLU A 112 2.65 13.19 22.25
CA GLU A 112 2.01 13.94 21.16
C GLU A 112 1.55 13.05 20.01
N ARG A 113 0.29 12.61 20.09
CA ARG A 113 -0.42 12.12 18.91
C ARG A 113 -0.71 13.36 18.09
N SER A 114 -0.01 13.54 16.99
CA SER A 114 -0.32 14.60 16.03
C SER A 114 -1.81 14.50 15.64
N PRO A 115 -2.56 15.61 15.60
CA PRO A 115 -4.00 15.60 15.28
C PRO A 115 -4.32 14.83 13.98
N SER A 116 -3.40 14.88 13.03
CA SER A 116 -3.46 14.18 11.74
C SER A 116 -3.66 12.66 11.85
N VAL A 117 -2.97 11.99 12.77
CA VAL A 117 -3.02 10.52 12.90
C VAL A 117 -4.32 10.07 13.56
N SER A 118 -4.86 10.86 14.49
CA SER A 118 -6.18 10.60 15.08
C SER A 118 -7.32 10.80 14.09
N GLU A 119 -7.25 11.82 13.25
CA GLU A 119 -8.24 12.07 12.20
C GLU A 119 -8.23 10.98 11.14
N GLU A 120 -7.06 10.58 10.65
CA GLU A 120 -6.92 9.51 9.66
C GLU A 120 -7.46 8.16 10.18
N LEU A 121 -7.24 7.87 11.47
CA LEU A 121 -7.79 6.66 12.09
C LEU A 121 -9.31 6.69 12.17
N ASN A 122 -9.92 7.86 12.40
CA ASN A 122 -11.36 8.04 12.45
C ASN A 122 -11.98 7.91 11.05
N GLU A 123 -11.36 8.50 10.02
CA GLU A 123 -11.80 8.35 8.63
C GLU A 123 -11.73 6.90 8.16
N ALA A 124 -10.65 6.18 8.44
CA ALA A 124 -10.55 4.77 8.11
C ALA A 124 -11.59 3.90 8.83
N GLU A 125 -12.00 4.26 10.05
CA GLU A 125 -13.12 3.61 10.75
C GLU A 125 -14.47 3.90 10.10
N LYS A 126 -14.72 5.15 9.67
CA LYS A 126 -15.92 5.52 8.92
C LYS A 126 -16.01 4.79 7.59
N VAL A 127 -14.91 4.71 6.84
CA VAL A 127 -14.83 3.98 5.56
C VAL A 127 -15.14 2.49 5.78
N ALA A 128 -14.55 1.86 6.79
CA ALA A 128 -14.83 0.45 7.10
C ALA A 128 -16.29 0.22 7.50
N ARG A 129 -16.88 1.12 8.29
CA ARG A 129 -18.30 1.06 8.66
C ARG A 129 -19.20 1.24 7.44
N ASN A 130 -18.94 2.23 6.59
CA ASN A 130 -19.72 2.47 5.38
C ASN A 130 -19.65 1.27 4.44
N TRP A 131 -18.47 0.69 4.24
CA TRP A 131 -18.32 -0.55 3.47
C TRP A 131 -19.18 -1.69 4.04
N TYR A 132 -19.23 -1.85 5.38
CA TYR A 132 -20.07 -2.88 6.00
C TYR A 132 -21.55 -2.65 5.70
N ILE A 133 -22.03 -1.42 5.89
CA ILE A 133 -23.44 -1.05 5.69
C ILE A 133 -23.84 -1.23 4.22
N MET A 134 -22.99 -0.78 3.30
CA MET A 134 -23.28 -0.79 1.87
C MET A 134 -23.21 -2.17 1.23
N GLU A 135 -22.23 -2.99 1.61
CA GLU A 135 -21.96 -4.26 0.92
C GLU A 135 -21.63 -5.41 1.87
N GLY A 136 -20.87 -5.13 2.93
CA GLY A 136 -20.34 -6.16 3.83
C GLY A 136 -21.46 -7.02 4.41
N ARG A 137 -22.49 -6.38 4.97
CA ARG A 137 -23.63 -7.03 5.65
C ARG A 137 -24.25 -8.14 4.78
N GLU A 138 -24.58 -7.82 3.54
CA GLU A 138 -25.18 -8.79 2.61
C GLU A 138 -24.20 -9.91 2.25
N LYS A 139 -22.90 -9.59 2.04
CA LYS A 139 -21.86 -10.59 1.79
C LYS A 139 -21.71 -11.57 2.97
N PHE A 140 -21.67 -11.07 4.20
CA PHE A 140 -21.63 -11.92 5.41
C PHE A 140 -22.87 -12.79 5.51
N HIS A 141 -24.06 -12.21 5.31
CA HIS A 141 -25.31 -12.94 5.39
C HIS A 141 -25.44 -14.02 4.31
N HIS A 142 -25.07 -13.72 3.06
CA HIS A 142 -25.08 -14.67 1.97
C HIS A 142 -24.16 -15.87 2.23
N ILE A 143 -22.92 -15.63 2.68
CA ILE A 143 -21.98 -16.70 3.03
C ILE A 143 -22.51 -17.54 4.19
N SER A 144 -23.04 -16.88 5.23
CA SER A 144 -23.64 -17.53 6.39
C SER A 144 -24.81 -18.44 5.99
N MET A 145 -25.74 -17.95 5.18
CA MET A 145 -26.90 -18.73 4.72
C MET A 145 -26.50 -19.92 3.85
N LYS A 146 -25.53 -19.73 2.95
CA LYS A 146 -24.98 -20.81 2.14
C LYS A 146 -24.38 -21.90 3.03
N LEU A 147 -23.56 -21.54 4.01
CA LEU A 147 -22.92 -22.51 4.91
C LEU A 147 -23.93 -23.19 5.85
N ALA A 148 -24.95 -22.46 6.32
CA ALA A 148 -26.01 -23.04 7.13
C ALA A 148 -26.77 -24.15 6.39
N SER A 149 -26.96 -24.03 5.07
CA SER A 149 -27.55 -25.09 4.25
C SER A 149 -26.69 -26.36 4.16
N GLU A 150 -25.38 -26.23 4.40
CA GLU A 150 -24.42 -27.34 4.51
C GLU A 150 -24.24 -27.82 5.97
N GLY A 151 -25.04 -27.31 6.93
CA GLY A 151 -24.92 -27.64 8.35
C GLY A 151 -23.72 -26.98 9.05
N VAL A 152 -23.13 -25.94 8.45
CA VAL A 152 -21.95 -25.24 9.00
C VAL A 152 -22.33 -23.84 9.45
N ASN A 153 -22.24 -23.60 10.76
CA ASN A 153 -22.66 -22.31 11.36
C ASN A 153 -21.49 -21.36 11.66
N SER A 154 -20.25 -21.72 11.32
CA SER A 154 -19.09 -20.85 11.54
C SER A 154 -18.09 -20.85 10.39
N PHE A 155 -17.51 -19.70 10.13
CA PHE A 155 -16.44 -19.52 9.17
C PHE A 155 -15.43 -18.47 9.63
N SER A 156 -14.21 -18.57 9.13
CA SER A 156 -13.11 -17.63 9.37
C SER A 156 -12.88 -16.75 8.17
N ILE A 157 -12.45 -15.51 8.39
CA ILE A 157 -12.06 -14.56 7.34
C ILE A 157 -10.63 -14.10 7.62
N GLY A 158 -9.74 -14.28 6.65
CA GLY A 158 -8.37 -13.80 6.70
C GLY A 158 -8.25 -12.30 6.39
N LYS A 159 -7.06 -11.72 6.60
CA LYS A 159 -6.76 -10.34 6.21
C LYS A 159 -6.82 -10.10 4.69
N ASP A 160 -6.74 -11.17 3.91
CA ASP A 160 -6.90 -11.21 2.46
C ASP A 160 -8.38 -11.28 2.03
N GLY A 161 -9.33 -11.27 2.98
CA GLY A 161 -10.76 -11.41 2.73
C GLY A 161 -11.19 -12.83 2.37
N LEU A 162 -10.29 -13.83 2.47
CA LEU A 162 -10.62 -15.21 2.12
C LEU A 162 -11.36 -15.90 3.25
N CYS A 163 -12.50 -16.50 2.94
CA CYS A 163 -13.37 -17.18 3.89
C CYS A 163 -13.09 -18.68 3.89
N SER A 164 -12.84 -19.24 5.06
CA SER A 164 -12.53 -20.67 5.23
C SER A 164 -13.31 -21.30 6.37
N ILE A 165 -13.72 -22.56 6.21
CA ILE A 165 -14.36 -23.37 7.26
C ILE A 165 -13.40 -24.42 7.78
N ARG A 166 -13.64 -24.90 9.00
CA ARG A 166 -12.94 -26.05 9.55
C ARG A 166 -13.56 -27.33 9.01
N THR A 167 -12.70 -28.29 8.69
CA THR A 167 -13.02 -29.63 8.20
C THR A 167 -12.15 -30.64 8.95
N GLU A 168 -12.43 -31.94 8.82
CA GLU A 168 -11.63 -33.00 9.44
C GLU A 168 -10.16 -32.96 8.99
N LYS A 169 -9.90 -32.65 7.71
CA LYS A 169 -8.56 -32.59 7.12
C LYS A 169 -7.87 -31.23 7.26
N GLY A 170 -8.44 -30.31 8.05
CA GLY A 170 -7.92 -28.95 8.22
C GLY A 170 -8.90 -27.87 7.76
N PHE A 171 -8.47 -26.93 6.92
CA PHE A 171 -9.29 -25.79 6.50
C PHE A 171 -9.61 -25.85 5.01
N ARG A 172 -10.87 -25.54 4.67
CA ARG A 172 -11.33 -25.44 3.27
C ARG A 172 -11.81 -24.03 2.98
N ARG A 173 -11.32 -23.43 1.90
CA ARG A 173 -11.79 -22.12 1.42
C ARG A 173 -13.17 -22.28 0.78
N VAL A 174 -14.10 -21.39 1.11
CA VAL A 174 -15.52 -21.47 0.69
C VAL A 174 -16.01 -20.21 -0.03
N ALA A 175 -15.40 -19.07 0.25
CA ALA A 175 -15.76 -17.79 -0.35
C ALA A 175 -14.60 -16.78 -0.26
N ALA A 176 -14.79 -15.62 -0.89
CA ALA A 176 -13.89 -14.48 -0.78
C ALA A 176 -14.71 -13.19 -0.71
N ILE A 177 -14.35 -12.31 0.21
CA ILE A 177 -14.93 -10.99 0.37
C ILE A 177 -13.92 -9.98 -0.19
N ARG A 178 -14.22 -9.45 -1.37
CA ARG A 178 -13.40 -8.40 -1.99
C ARG A 178 -13.49 -7.11 -1.17
N ASP A 179 -12.36 -6.38 -1.14
CA ASP A 179 -12.22 -5.10 -0.46
C ASP A 179 -12.52 -5.16 1.05
N PHE A 180 -12.31 -6.34 1.65
CA PHE A 180 -12.51 -6.53 3.07
C PHE A 180 -11.58 -5.59 3.87
N PRO A 181 -12.12 -4.72 4.76
CA PRO A 181 -11.32 -3.75 5.50
C PRO A 181 -10.57 -4.41 6.67
N ALA A 182 -9.55 -5.21 6.34
CA ALA A 182 -8.81 -6.06 7.26
C ALA A 182 -8.08 -5.30 8.38
N GLN A 183 -7.68 -4.05 8.14
CA GLN A 183 -7.04 -3.23 9.17
C GLN A 183 -8.04 -2.76 10.25
N LYS A 184 -9.34 -2.78 9.95
CA LYS A 184 -10.42 -2.28 10.82
C LYS A 184 -11.41 -3.39 11.21
N MET A 185 -10.93 -4.63 11.33
CA MET A 185 -11.74 -5.80 11.74
C MET A 185 -12.50 -5.60 13.06
N LEU A 186 -11.98 -4.79 14.00
CA LEU A 186 -12.70 -4.44 15.22
C LEU A 186 -13.98 -3.65 14.96
N VAL A 187 -13.98 -2.74 13.97
CA VAL A 187 -15.17 -1.97 13.57
C VAL A 187 -16.21 -2.93 12.99
N ILE A 188 -15.78 -3.79 12.07
CA ILE A 188 -16.67 -4.78 11.43
C ILE A 188 -17.24 -5.74 12.46
N LYS A 189 -16.43 -6.22 13.41
CA LYS A 189 -16.89 -7.03 14.53
C LYS A 189 -18.01 -6.33 15.31
N LYS A 190 -17.82 -5.05 15.69
CA LYS A 190 -18.84 -4.29 16.41
C LYS A 190 -20.13 -4.18 15.62
N GLU A 191 -20.06 -3.89 14.32
CA GLU A 191 -21.26 -3.80 13.48
C GLU A 191 -21.97 -5.14 13.30
N LEU A 192 -21.24 -6.24 13.08
CA LEU A 192 -21.82 -7.60 12.99
C LEU A 192 -22.52 -8.03 14.28
N GLU A 193 -21.92 -7.75 15.44
CA GLU A 193 -22.46 -8.17 16.73
C GLU A 193 -23.69 -7.33 17.16
N LYS A 194 -23.84 -6.09 16.65
CA LYS A 194 -25.03 -5.26 16.92
C LYS A 194 -26.33 -5.90 16.42
N GLU A 195 -26.27 -6.65 15.33
CA GLU A 195 -27.45 -7.31 14.77
C GLU A 195 -27.91 -8.51 15.62
N GLY A 196 -27.09 -8.97 16.56
CA GLY A 196 -27.42 -10.10 17.44
C GLY A 196 -27.42 -11.48 16.76
N ILE A 197 -27.39 -11.53 15.42
CA ILE A 197 -27.38 -12.76 14.62
C ILE A 197 -26.03 -13.48 14.71
N TYR A 198 -24.94 -12.73 14.84
CA TYR A 198 -23.59 -13.26 14.81
C TYR A 198 -22.84 -13.03 16.12
N TYR A 199 -22.00 -14.01 16.46
CA TYR A 199 -20.93 -13.86 17.44
C TYR A 199 -19.59 -13.83 16.69
N VAL A 200 -18.73 -12.86 17.03
CA VAL A 200 -17.48 -12.64 16.30
C VAL A 200 -16.26 -12.72 17.21
N LYS A 201 -15.33 -13.63 16.91
CA LYS A 201 -14.06 -13.79 17.63
C LYS A 201 -12.88 -13.40 16.76
N LEU A 202 -12.08 -12.45 17.22
CA LEU A 202 -10.81 -12.10 16.58
C LEU A 202 -9.69 -13.01 17.14
N SER A 203 -8.96 -13.68 16.26
CA SER A 203 -7.84 -14.56 16.63
C SER A 203 -6.68 -14.39 15.65
N GLY A 204 -5.65 -13.67 16.09
CA GLY A 204 -4.47 -13.38 15.27
C GLY A 204 -4.83 -12.64 13.97
N ARG A 205 -4.66 -13.31 12.83
CA ARG A 205 -4.95 -12.75 11.49
C ARG A 205 -6.37 -13.05 11.00
N TYR A 206 -7.19 -13.72 11.80
CA TYR A 206 -8.50 -14.21 11.38
C TYR A 206 -9.63 -13.62 12.23
N MET A 207 -10.76 -13.36 11.58
CA MET A 207 -12.04 -13.10 12.22
C MET A 207 -12.95 -14.30 12.04
N TRP A 208 -13.33 -14.92 13.14
CA TRP A 208 -14.28 -16.01 13.18
C TRP A 208 -15.67 -15.46 13.37
N VAL A 209 -16.56 -15.77 12.44
CA VAL A 209 -17.98 -15.40 12.49
C VAL A 209 -18.78 -16.68 12.70
N THR A 210 -19.53 -16.71 13.79
CA THR A 210 -20.42 -17.82 14.14
C THR A 210 -21.85 -17.30 14.20
N ARG A 211 -22.75 -17.94 13.46
CA ARG A 211 -24.18 -17.65 13.53
C ARG A 211 -24.73 -18.18 14.86
N ARG A 212 -25.52 -17.37 15.56
CA ARG A 212 -26.30 -17.82 16.71
C ARG A 212 -27.53 -18.55 16.20
N GLU A 213 -27.79 -19.73 16.76
CA GLU A 213 -28.99 -20.54 16.51
C GLU A 213 -30.18 -19.97 17.29
#